data_AF-H0EDI6-F1
#
_entry.id   AF-H0EDI6-F1
#
_cell.length_a   1.000
_cell.length_b   1.000
_cell.length_c   1.000
_cell.angle_alpha   90.00
_cell.angle_beta   90.00
_cell.angle_gamma   90.00
#
_symmetry.space_group_name_H-M   'P 1'
#
loop_
_entity.id
_entity.type
_entity.pdbx_description
1 polymer ?
#
loop_
_entity_poly.entity_id
_entity_poly.type
_entity_poly.pdbx_seq_one_letter_code
_entity_poly.pdbx_strand_id
1 'polypeptide(L)'
;MSLLSLLHRLPTYCASALQIPLLSPPPLPNSNFPHSLRPTLLQQTVTHDYWIDIMPIAQMRDNLILNQGLYDQDELCSDIVGGLYDGFDDVQNKGIIIWGEPWDADGWEISVFFILYYA
;
A
#
# COMPACT_ATOMS: atom_id res chain seq x y z
N MET A 1 -2.17 -10.15 13.09
CA MET A 1 -2.23 -8.68 13.09
C MET A 1 -1.56 -8.22 11.82
N SER A 2 -2.32 -7.70 10.84
CA SER A 2 -1.75 -7.29 9.56
C SER A 2 -1.14 -5.88 9.71
N LEU A 3 0.19 -5.78 9.64
CA LEU A 3 0.91 -4.50 9.78
C LEU A 3 0.56 -3.49 8.67
N LEU A 4 -0.02 -3.97 7.56
CA LEU A 4 -0.39 -3.16 6.38
C LEU A 4 -1.91 -2.98 6.21
N SER A 5 -2.70 -3.29 7.24
CA SER A 5 -4.13 -3.02 7.17
C SER A 5 -4.39 -1.51 7.04
N LEU A 6 -5.13 -1.09 6.01
CA LEU A 6 -5.64 0.28 5.86
C LEU A 6 -6.30 0.78 7.16
N LEU A 7 -6.90 -0.13 7.93
CA LEU A 7 -7.54 0.16 9.21
C LEU A 7 -6.60 0.78 10.25
N HIS A 8 -5.30 0.45 10.21
CA HIS A 8 -4.32 1.04 11.13
C HIS A 8 -3.90 2.46 10.72
N ARG A 9 -4.24 2.90 9.50
CA ARG A 9 -3.90 4.22 8.95
C ARG A 9 -5.11 5.14 8.79
N LEU A 10 -6.32 4.60 8.85
CA LEU A 10 -7.54 5.41 8.82
C LEU A 10 -7.65 6.30 10.06
N PRO A 11 -8.01 7.58 9.89
CA PRO A 11 -8.38 8.43 11.02
C PRO A 11 -9.50 7.78 11.83
N THR A 12 -9.46 7.94 13.15
CA THR A 12 -10.40 7.29 14.09
C THR A 12 -11.87 7.60 13.80
N TYR A 13 -12.16 8.76 13.21
CA TYR A 13 -13.51 9.14 12.77
C TYR A 13 -13.99 8.35 11.54
N CYS A 14 -13.10 7.97 10.61
CA CYS A 14 -13.45 7.15 9.45
C CYS A 14 -13.73 5.68 9.83
N ALA A 15 -13.03 5.15 10.84
CA ALA A 15 -13.24 3.78 11.31
C ALA A 15 -14.67 3.54 11.82
N SER A 16 -15.26 4.57 12.44
CA SER A 16 -16.64 4.53 12.92
C SER A 16 -17.67 4.48 11.78
N ALA A 17 -17.37 5.14 10.65
CA ALA A 17 -18.22 5.15 9.47
C ALA A 17 -18.25 3.80 8.74
N LEU A 18 -17.17 3.00 8.85
CA LEU A 18 -17.07 1.70 8.18
C LEU A 18 -17.48 0.51 9.07
N GLN A 19 -17.85 0.74 10.35
CA GLN A 19 -18.20 -0.32 11.32
C GLN A 19 -17.15 -1.43 11.43
N ILE A 20 -15.90 -1.12 11.14
CA ILE A 20 -14.82 -2.09 11.19
C ILE A 20 -14.28 -2.11 12.63
N PRO A 21 -14.26 -3.26 13.32
CA PRO A 21 -13.68 -3.35 14.64
C PRO A 21 -12.19 -3.02 14.53
N LEU A 22 -11.79 -1.88 15.12
CA LEU A 22 -10.38 -1.52 15.26
C LEU A 22 -9.73 -2.58 16.17
N LEU A 23 -9.07 -3.56 15.53
CA LEU A 23 -8.27 -4.54 16.23
C LEU A 23 -7.01 -3.83 16.73
N SER A 24 -7.05 -3.42 17.99
CA SER A 24 -5.91 -2.99 18.82
C SER A 24 -5.52 -1.51 18.68
N PRO A 25 -5.01 -0.88 19.77
CA PRO A 25 -4.42 0.46 19.70
C PRO A 25 -3.24 0.48 18.71
N PRO A 26 -2.93 1.66 18.12
CA PRO A 26 -1.79 1.79 17.19
C PRO A 26 -0.52 1.23 17.86
N PRO A 27 0.30 0.47 17.13
CA PRO A 27 1.47 -0.17 17.72
C PRO A 27 2.39 0.88 18.36
N LEU A 28 2.85 0.61 19.59
CA LEU A 28 3.80 1.46 20.30
C LEU A 28 5.02 1.75 19.40
N PRO A 29 5.66 2.94 19.52
CA PRO A 29 6.78 3.37 18.67
C PRO A 29 8.00 2.42 18.67
N ASN A 30 8.05 1.46 19.60
CA ASN A 30 9.12 0.45 19.75
C ASN A 30 8.67 -0.99 19.45
N SER A 31 7.50 -1.17 18.83
CA SER A 31 7.17 -2.48 18.24
C SER A 31 8.13 -2.73 17.07
N ASN A 32 8.67 -3.95 16.97
CA ASN A 32 9.62 -4.36 15.92
C ASN A 32 8.98 -4.26 14.53
N PHE A 33 8.83 -3.05 14.02
CA PHE A 33 8.42 -2.82 12.65
C PHE A 33 9.57 -3.23 11.75
N PRO A 34 9.30 -4.06 10.72
CA PRO A 34 10.24 -4.33 9.65
C PRO A 34 10.80 -3.01 9.12
N HIS A 35 12.12 -2.98 8.87
CA HIS A 35 12.78 -1.77 8.38
C HIS A 35 12.15 -1.26 7.06
N SER A 36 11.62 -2.18 6.24
CA SER A 36 10.86 -1.91 5.00
C SER A 36 9.62 -1.03 5.20
N LEU A 37 8.98 -1.13 6.38
CA LEU A 37 7.73 -0.42 6.71
C LEU A 37 7.91 0.89 7.47
N ARG A 38 9.15 1.32 7.70
CA ARG A 38 9.38 2.62 8.32
C ARG A 38 8.98 3.74 7.34
N PRO A 39 8.25 4.78 7.81
CA PRO A 39 7.94 5.93 6.96
C PRO A 39 9.22 6.56 6.42
N THR A 40 9.25 6.84 5.12
CA THR A 40 10.34 7.60 4.50
C THR A 40 10.32 9.06 4.97
N LEU A 41 11.38 9.81 4.68
CA LEU A 41 11.38 11.24 4.95
C LEU A 41 10.28 11.97 4.18
N LEU A 42 10.02 11.54 2.95
CA LEU A 42 8.98 12.13 2.10
C LEU A 42 7.59 11.90 2.69
N GLN A 43 7.28 10.67 3.13
CA GLN A 43 6.03 10.35 3.84
C GLN A 43 5.83 11.21 5.09
N GLN A 44 6.91 11.56 5.80
CA GLN A 44 6.82 12.37 7.01
C GLN A 44 6.67 13.88 6.74
N THR A 45 7.01 14.34 5.54
CA THR A 45 7.13 15.77 5.23
C THR A 45 6.10 16.25 4.21
N VAL A 46 5.51 15.34 3.44
CA VAL A 46 4.57 15.65 2.36
C VAL A 46 3.21 15.02 2.68
N THR A 47 2.14 15.82 2.60
CA THR A 47 0.76 15.31 2.71
C THR A 47 0.47 14.39 1.54
N HIS A 48 -0.07 13.21 1.84
CA HIS A 48 -0.37 12.18 0.86
C HIS A 48 -1.51 11.29 1.36
N ASP A 49 -2.11 10.51 0.46
CA ASP A 49 -3.20 9.61 0.82
C ASP A 49 -2.72 8.40 1.63
N TYR A 50 -3.50 8.06 2.66
CA TYR A 50 -3.18 6.98 3.62
C TYR A 50 -2.97 5.60 2.98
N TRP A 51 -3.51 5.37 1.79
CA TRP A 51 -3.34 4.09 1.11
C TRP A 51 -1.92 3.91 0.59
N ILE A 52 -1.15 4.99 0.33
CA ILE A 52 0.24 4.88 -0.13
C ILE A 52 1.12 4.22 0.94
N ASP A 53 0.82 4.44 2.22
CA ASP A 53 1.53 3.83 3.36
C ASP A 53 1.48 2.30 3.37
N ILE A 54 0.55 1.68 2.63
CA ILE A 54 0.42 0.21 2.58
C ILE A 54 1.43 -0.42 1.61
N MET A 55 2.02 0.35 0.71
CA MET A 55 2.97 -0.21 -0.25
C MET A 55 4.24 -0.63 0.49
N PRO A 56 4.75 -1.84 0.29
CA PRO A 56 5.86 -2.38 1.08
C PRO A 56 7.22 -1.77 0.72
N ILE A 57 7.35 -1.26 -0.52
CA ILE A 57 8.59 -0.72 -1.07
C ILE A 57 8.65 0.79 -0.85
N ALA A 58 9.67 1.25 -0.13
CA ALA A 58 9.87 2.66 0.19
C ALA A 58 9.96 3.56 -1.04
N GLN A 59 10.69 3.14 -2.07
CA GLN A 59 10.84 3.92 -3.31
C GLN A 59 9.51 4.07 -4.06
N MET A 60 8.69 3.02 -4.10
CA MET A 60 7.36 3.07 -4.71
C MET A 60 6.47 4.08 -3.96
N ARG A 61 6.52 4.10 -2.61
CA ARG A 61 5.80 5.10 -1.81
C ARG A 61 6.24 6.51 -2.17
N ASP A 62 7.54 6.75 -2.22
CA ASP A 62 8.08 8.07 -2.54
C ASP A 62 7.69 8.52 -3.95
N ASN A 63 7.73 7.63 -4.94
CA ASN A 63 7.28 7.93 -6.29
C ASN A 63 5.78 8.28 -6.35
N LEU A 64 4.93 7.52 -5.66
CA LEU A 64 3.49 7.79 -5.61
C LEU A 64 3.17 9.13 -4.95
N ILE A 65 3.96 9.54 -3.96
CA ILE A 65 3.82 10.84 -3.29
C ILE A 65 4.30 11.98 -4.19
N LEU A 66 5.42 11.81 -4.91
CA LEU A 66 5.97 12.82 -5.81
C LEU A 66 5.10 13.04 -7.06
N ASN A 67 4.41 12.00 -7.51
CA ASN A 67 3.57 12.03 -8.71
C ASN A 67 2.08 12.15 -8.40
N GLN A 68 1.70 12.59 -7.19
CA GLN A 68 0.31 12.82 -6.83
C GLN A 68 -0.39 13.74 -7.85
N GLY A 69 -1.54 13.32 -8.34
CA GLY A 69 -2.32 14.04 -9.36
C GLY A 69 -1.85 13.82 -10.81
N LEU A 70 -0.79 13.02 -11.03
CA LEU A 70 -0.31 12.66 -12.38
C LEU A 70 -0.74 11.26 -12.83
N TYR A 71 -1.32 10.46 -11.92
CA TYR A 71 -1.88 9.15 -12.20
C TYR A 71 -3.35 9.10 -11.77
N ASP A 72 -4.12 8.23 -12.44
CA ASP A 72 -5.47 7.89 -12.03
C ASP A 72 -5.42 6.82 -10.93
N GLN A 73 -6.02 7.11 -9.78
CA GLN A 73 -5.98 6.23 -8.61
C GLN A 73 -6.83 4.96 -8.81
N ASP A 74 -7.92 5.04 -9.58
CA ASP A 74 -8.79 3.90 -9.84
C ASP A 74 -8.12 2.94 -10.85
N GLU A 75 -7.45 3.48 -11.86
CA GLU A 75 -6.64 2.69 -12.82
C GLU A 75 -5.48 2.00 -12.10
N LEU A 76 -4.73 2.73 -11.27
CA LEU A 76 -3.66 2.16 -10.44
C LEU A 76 -4.22 1.06 -9.51
N CYS A 77 -5.39 1.27 -8.90
CA CYS A 77 -6.01 0.27 -8.06
C CYS A 77 -6.32 -1.01 -8.86
N SER A 78 -6.91 -0.87 -10.06
CA SER A 78 -7.18 -2.00 -10.96
C SER A 78 -5.89 -2.76 -11.33
N ASP A 79 -4.83 -2.01 -11.65
CA ASP A 79 -3.51 -2.58 -11.96
C ASP A 79 -2.91 -3.31 -10.76
N ILE A 80 -3.08 -2.84 -9.52
CA ILE A 80 -2.58 -3.52 -8.30
C ILE A 80 -3.34 -4.82 -8.05
N VAL A 81 -4.67 -4.82 -8.20
CA VAL A 81 -5.50 -6.02 -7.94
C VAL A 81 -5.55 -6.99 -9.12
N GLY A 82 -4.78 -6.72 -10.18
CA GLY A 82 -4.66 -7.58 -11.36
C GLY A 82 -5.96 -7.67 -12.17
N GLY A 83 -6.72 -6.58 -12.26
CA GLY A 83 -7.99 -6.56 -12.99
C GLY A 83 -9.07 -7.42 -12.32
N LEU A 84 -9.09 -7.50 -10.99
CA LEU A 84 -10.13 -8.19 -10.20
C LEU A 84 -11.56 -7.86 -10.70
N TYR A 85 -11.80 -6.60 -11.06
CA TYR A 85 -13.10 -6.14 -11.54
C TYR A 85 -13.33 -6.38 -13.04
N ASP A 86 -12.26 -6.70 -13.78
CA ASP A 86 -12.23 -7.03 -15.20
C ASP A 86 -12.14 -8.54 -15.45
N GLY A 87 -12.38 -9.37 -14.42
CA GLY A 87 -12.41 -10.83 -14.55
C GLY A 87 -11.07 -11.54 -14.34
N PHE A 88 -10.03 -10.84 -13.88
CA PHE A 88 -8.65 -11.33 -13.75
C PHE A 88 -7.98 -11.70 -15.08
N ASP A 89 -8.44 -11.10 -16.19
CA ASP A 89 -7.98 -11.45 -17.53
C ASP A 89 -6.50 -11.16 -17.76
N ASP A 90 -5.84 -10.36 -16.91
CA ASP A 90 -4.47 -9.89 -17.15
C ASP A 90 -3.54 -9.94 -15.93
N VAL A 91 -3.78 -10.85 -14.97
CA VAL A 91 -2.97 -10.98 -13.73
C VAL A 91 -1.45 -11.18 -14.01
N GLN A 92 -1.09 -11.69 -15.19
CA GLN A 92 0.31 -11.86 -15.58
C GLN A 92 1.00 -10.56 -15.98
N ASN A 93 0.24 -9.60 -16.53
CA ASN A 93 0.78 -8.29 -16.94
C ASN A 93 0.43 -7.19 -15.94
N LYS A 94 -0.59 -7.37 -15.10
CA LYS A 94 -1.05 -6.41 -14.11
C LYS A 94 -1.21 -7.14 -12.78
N GLY A 95 -0.74 -6.53 -11.71
CA GLY A 95 -0.99 -7.05 -10.38
C GLY A 95 0.26 -7.12 -9.53
N ILE A 96 -0.02 -7.27 -8.24
CA ILE A 96 0.96 -7.58 -7.22
C ILE A 96 0.51 -8.83 -6.47
N ILE A 97 1.38 -9.83 -6.38
CA ILE A 97 1.14 -11.06 -5.64
C ILE A 97 1.97 -11.04 -4.38
N ILE A 98 1.35 -11.39 -3.24
CA ILE A 98 2.03 -11.50 -1.95
C ILE A 98 2.19 -12.99 -1.65
N TRP A 99 3.41 -13.50 -1.80
CA TRP A 99 3.79 -14.88 -1.50
C TRP A 99 4.21 -15.08 -0.04
N GLY A 100 4.75 -14.03 0.58
CA GLY A 100 5.28 -14.04 1.93
C GLY A 100 4.46 -13.19 2.89
N GLU A 101 5.15 -12.63 3.89
CA GLU A 101 4.51 -11.68 4.80
C GLU A 101 4.29 -10.33 4.09
N PRO A 102 3.12 -9.68 4.26
CA PRO A 102 2.82 -8.42 3.58
C PRO A 102 3.86 -7.32 3.82
N TRP A 103 4.54 -7.34 4.96
CA TRP A 103 5.53 -6.33 5.31
C TRP A 103 6.95 -6.62 4.81
N ASP A 104 7.19 -7.81 4.25
CA ASP A 104 8.48 -8.22 3.72
C ASP A 104 8.50 -7.98 2.21
N ALA A 105 9.34 -7.04 1.75
CA ALA A 105 9.42 -6.70 0.33
C ALA A 105 9.85 -7.90 -0.54
N ASP A 106 10.63 -8.82 0.03
CA ASP A 106 11.08 -10.04 -0.66
C ASP A 106 9.94 -11.05 -0.85
N GLY A 107 8.83 -10.88 -0.10
CA GLY A 107 7.63 -11.69 -0.22
C GLY A 107 6.66 -11.22 -1.31
N TRP A 108 6.98 -10.16 -2.05
CA TRP A 108 6.10 -9.57 -3.06
C TRP A 108 6.64 -9.82 -4.46
N GLU A 109 5.79 -10.37 -5.32
CA GLU A 109 6.02 -10.43 -6.76
C GLU A 109 5.22 -9.32 -7.43
N ILE A 110 5.92 -8.44 -8.13
CA ILE A 110 5.35 -7.31 -8.84
C ILE A 110 5.47 -7.57 -10.34
N SER A 111 4.37 -7.44 -11.07
CA SER A 111 4.38 -7.57 -12.52
C SER A 111 5.33 -6.55 -13.17
N VAL A 112 6.02 -6.96 -14.23
CA VAL A 112 7.04 -6.11 -14.91
C VAL A 112 6.43 -4.82 -15.43
N PHE A 113 5.21 -4.87 -15.97
CA PHE A 113 4.48 -3.69 -16.42
C PHE A 113 4.30 -2.69 -15.29
N PHE A 114 3.89 -3.15 -14.11
CA PHE A 114 3.66 -2.29 -12.95
C PHE A 114 4.92 -1.50 -12.57
N ILE A 115 6.09 -2.14 -12.62
CA ILE A 115 7.38 -1.47 -12.37
C ILE A 115 7.62 -0.38 -13.42
N LEU A 116 7.42 -0.67 -14.71
CA LEU A 116 7.71 0.29 -15.79
C LEU A 116 6.84 1.55 -15.74
N TYR A 117 5.63 1.46 -15.21
CA TYR A 117 4.70 2.59 -15.15
C TYR A 117 4.76 3.35 -13.83
N TYR A 118 5.12 2.69 -12.72
CA TYR A 118 4.96 3.25 -11.37
C TYR A 118 6.24 3.28 -10.50
N ALA A 119 7.36 2.67 -10.93
CA ALA A 119 8.62 2.57 -10.17
C ALA A 119 9.80 3.35 -10.81
#